data_AF-A0A2L2Z074-F1
#
_entry.id   AF-A0A2L2Z074-F1
#
_cell.length_a   1.000
_cell.length_b   1.000
_cell.length_c   1.000
_cell.angle_alpha   90.00
_cell.angle_beta   90.00
_cell.angle_gamma   90.00
#
_symmetry.space_group_name_H-M   'P 1'
#
loop_
_entity.id
_entity.type
_entity.pdbx_description
1 polymer ?
#
loop_
_entity_poly.entity_id
_entity_poly.type
_entity_poly.pdbx_seq_one_letter_code
_entity_poly.pdbx_strand_id
1 'polypeptide(L)'
;LRILMAVSIHKCIIAFSLGLNLTHSQMSLFSVIKSNIDFALSSPVGILIGVVVMNYVKGLALLVTGGVLQGLAAGTFLYVTLFEVLPKEFSSERDPDRLLKVLSVVLGYSLVTFLVIVLPD
;
A
#
# COMPACT_ATOMS: atom_id res chain seq x y z
N LEU A 1 6.03 17.18 7.60
CA LEU A 1 6.92 16.00 7.66
C LEU A 1 6.15 14.71 7.95
N ARG A 2 5.13 14.74 8.83
CA ARG A 2 4.20 13.63 9.09
C ARG A 2 3.75 12.82 7.87
N ILE A 3 3.07 13.46 6.90
CA ILE A 3 2.50 12.77 5.74
C ILE A 3 3.62 12.14 4.89
N LEU A 4 4.76 12.82 4.77
CA LEU A 4 5.93 12.30 4.07
C LEU A 4 6.45 11.04 4.77
N MET A 5 6.64 11.06 6.09
CA MET A 5 7.12 9.89 6.85
C MET A 5 6.11 8.74 6.82
N ALA A 6 4.82 9.01 7.01
CA ALA A 6 3.76 8.02 6.95
C ALA A 6 3.69 7.35 5.57
N VAL A 7 3.68 8.14 4.49
CA VAL A 7 3.66 7.61 3.11
C VAL A 7 4.96 6.89 2.77
N SER A 8 6.11 7.34 3.28
CA SER A 8 7.41 6.68 3.06
C SER A 8 7.43 5.29 3.69
N ILE A 9 6.98 5.16 4.94
CA ILE A 9 6.93 3.86 5.63
C ILE A 9 5.94 2.92 4.95
N HIS A 10 4.76 3.43 4.60
CA HIS A 10 3.77 2.68 3.84
C HIS A 10 4.34 2.17 2.51
N LYS A 11 5.07 3.01 1.78
CA LYS A 11 5.78 2.61 0.55
C LYS A 11 6.86 1.57 0.77
N CYS A 12 7.67 1.70 1.81
CA CYS A 12 8.73 0.74 2.11
C CYS A 12 8.17 -0.66 2.35
N ILE A 13 7.07 -0.75 3.11
CA ILE A 13 6.39 -2.03 3.40
C ILE A 13 5.84 -2.65 2.12
N ILE A 14 5.19 -1.85 1.26
CA ILE A 14 4.64 -2.35 -0.02
C ILE A 14 5.78 -2.74 -0.97
N ALA A 15 6.85 -1.95 -1.06
CA ALA A 15 8.01 -2.24 -1.90
C ALA A 15 8.69 -3.55 -1.49
N PHE A 16 8.85 -3.77 -0.18
CA PHE A 16 9.39 -5.01 0.35
C PHE A 16 8.50 -6.21 0.02
N SER A 17 7.19 -6.08 0.22
CA SER A 17 6.21 -7.14 -0.09
C SER A 17 6.16 -7.45 -1.59
N LEU A 18 6.20 -6.41 -2.44
CA LEU A 18 6.29 -6.55 -3.89
C LEU A 18 7.58 -7.25 -4.30
N GLY A 19 8.72 -6.87 -3.71
CA GLY A 19 10.00 -7.52 -3.92
C GLY A 19 9.97 -9.02 -3.58
N LEU A 20 9.43 -9.38 -2.41
CA LEU A 20 9.27 -10.79 -2.01
C LEU A 20 8.37 -11.55 -3.00
N ASN A 21 7.23 -10.98 -3.37
CA ASN A 21 6.33 -11.58 -4.36
C ASN A 21 6.99 -11.76 -5.73
N LEU A 22 7.79 -10.78 -6.18
CA LEU A 22 8.51 -10.86 -7.44
C LEU A 22 9.63 -11.91 -7.39
N THR A 23 10.32 -12.07 -6.26
CA THR A 23 11.33 -13.13 -6.09
C THR A 23 10.72 -14.54 -6.05
N HIS A 24 9.51 -14.68 -5.50
CA HIS A 24 8.77 -15.94 -5.52
C HIS A 24 8.11 -16.21 -6.88
N SER A 25 7.82 -15.16 -7.65
CA SER A 25 7.30 -15.30 -9.00
C SER A 25 8.43 -15.78 -9.92
N GLN A 26 8.20 -16.84 -10.69
CA GLN A 26 9.11 -17.32 -11.73
C GLN A 26 9.12 -16.38 -12.96
N MET A 27 9.13 -15.07 -12.72
CA MET A 27 9.09 -14.04 -13.74
C MET A 27 10.49 -13.72 -14.28
N SER A 28 10.55 -13.30 -15.55
CA SER A 28 11.80 -12.84 -16.15
C SER A 28 12.32 -11.57 -15.47
N LEU A 29 13.64 -11.42 -15.39
CA LEU A 29 14.30 -10.24 -14.80
C LEU A 29 13.77 -8.92 -15.38
N PHE A 30 13.46 -8.90 -16.68
CA PHE A 30 12.86 -7.75 -17.35
C PHE A 30 11.50 -7.36 -16.75
N SER A 31 10.65 -8.34 -16.44
CA SER A 31 9.33 -8.11 -15.85
C SER A 31 9.45 -7.58 -14.41
N VAL A 32 10.42 -8.09 -13.66
CA VAL A 32 10.72 -7.61 -12.30
C VAL A 32 11.17 -6.15 -12.33
N ILE A 33 12.10 -5.80 -13.22
CA ILE A 33 12.58 -4.42 -13.39
C ILE A 33 11.43 -3.51 -13.78
N LYS A 34 10.60 -3.92 -14.76
CA LYS A 34 9.44 -3.14 -15.20
C LYS A 34 8.46 -2.87 -14.05
N SER A 35 8.07 -3.91 -13.30
CA SER A 35 7.16 -3.77 -12.16
C SER A 35 7.70 -2.83 -11.08
N ASN A 36 9.02 -2.86 -10.83
CA ASN A 36 9.63 -1.94 -9.86
C ASN A 36 9.68 -0.48 -10.38
N ILE A 37 9.90 -0.28 -11.68
CA ILE A 37 9.84 1.03 -12.32
C ILE A 37 8.41 1.59 -12.23
N ASP A 38 7.40 0.79 -12.58
CA ASP A 38 5.99 1.17 -12.50
C ASP A 38 5.59 1.54 -11.05
N PHE A 39 6.04 0.73 -10.07
CA PHE A 39 5.84 1.01 -8.64
C PHE A 39 6.50 2.33 -8.21
N ALA A 40 7.73 2.60 -8.65
CA ALA A 40 8.44 3.84 -8.34
C ALA A 40 7.73 5.07 -8.94
N LEU A 41 7.27 4.98 -10.20
CA LEU A 41 6.60 6.05 -10.94
C LEU A 41 5.19 6.35 -10.42
N SER A 42 4.50 5.38 -9.83
CA SER A 42 3.12 5.54 -9.33
C SER A 42 2.92 6.79 -8.45
N SER A 43 3.92 7.16 -7.66
CA SER A 43 3.80 8.24 -6.68
C SER A 43 4.21 9.62 -7.14
N PRO A 44 5.30 9.83 -7.90
CA PRO A 44 5.49 11.11 -8.56
C PRO A 44 4.30 11.42 -9.49
N VAL A 45 3.73 10.41 -10.17
CA VAL A 45 2.49 10.59 -10.95
C VAL A 45 1.31 10.99 -10.07
N GLY A 46 1.06 10.28 -8.96
CA GLY A 46 0.00 10.63 -8.01
C GLY A 46 0.15 12.03 -7.40
N ILE A 47 1.38 12.41 -7.03
CA ILE A 47 1.69 13.76 -6.50
C ILE A 47 1.43 14.81 -7.58
N LEU A 48 1.87 14.58 -8.82
CA LEU A 48 1.66 15.52 -9.92
C LEU A 48 0.17 15.75 -10.17
N ILE A 49 -0.63 14.68 -10.22
CA ILE A 49 -2.09 14.76 -10.34
C ILE A 49 -2.68 15.53 -9.17
N GLY A 50 -2.26 15.23 -7.94
CA GLY A 50 -2.72 15.92 -6.73
C GLY A 50 -2.44 17.42 -6.76
N VAL A 51 -1.24 17.84 -7.18
CA VAL A 51 -0.85 19.25 -7.32
C VAL A 51 -1.71 19.95 -8.38
N VAL A 52 -1.94 19.30 -9.52
CA VAL A 52 -2.82 19.84 -10.57
C VAL A 52 -4.24 20.04 -10.02
N VAL A 53 -4.81 19.04 -9.35
CA VAL A 53 -6.15 19.15 -8.74
C VAL A 53 -6.22 20.29 -7.74
N MET A 54 -5.21 20.44 -6.87
CA MET A 54 -5.15 21.52 -5.88
C MET A 54 -5.07 22.93 -6.50
N ASN A 55 -4.50 23.06 -7.70
CA ASN A 55 -4.39 24.34 -8.40
C ASN A 55 -5.70 24.75 -9.08
N TYR A 56 -6.46 23.80 -9.63
CA TYR A 56 -7.67 24.08 -10.43
C TYR A 56 -8.98 23.93 -9.65
N VAL A 57 -9.01 23.15 -8.57
CA VAL A 57 -10.23 22.87 -7.78
C VAL A 57 -10.13 23.57 -6.42
N LYS A 58 -11.17 24.29 -6.02
CA LYS A 58 -11.20 25.08 -4.78
C LYS A 58 -12.49 24.86 -3.97
N GLY A 59 -12.43 25.21 -2.67
CA GLY A 59 -13.59 25.17 -1.78
C GLY A 59 -14.16 23.76 -1.59
N LEU A 60 -15.50 23.65 -1.57
CA LEU A 60 -16.21 22.39 -1.36
C LEU A 60 -15.82 21.31 -2.39
N ALA A 61 -15.62 21.71 -3.65
CA ALA A 61 -15.25 20.78 -4.72
C ALA A 61 -13.90 20.10 -4.46
N LEU A 62 -12.95 20.79 -3.82
CA LEU A 62 -11.64 20.23 -3.47
C LEU A 62 -11.78 19.18 -2.37
N LEU A 63 -12.62 19.44 -1.36
CA LEU A 63 -12.91 18.50 -0.28
C LEU A 63 -13.56 17.23 -0.81
N VAL A 64 -14.58 17.36 -1.67
CA VAL A 64 -15.26 16.21 -2.28
C VAL A 64 -14.31 15.42 -3.17
N THR A 65 -13.56 16.10 -4.05
CA THR A 65 -12.60 15.43 -4.95
C THR A 65 -11.52 14.71 -4.15
N GLY A 66 -10.94 15.36 -3.14
CA GLY A 66 -9.96 14.76 -2.25
C GLY A 66 -10.51 13.54 -1.51
N GLY A 67 -11.73 13.64 -0.97
CA GLY A 67 -12.41 12.55 -0.28
C GLY A 67 -12.67 11.34 -1.19
N VAL A 68 -13.10 11.57 -2.44
CA VAL A 68 -13.32 10.50 -3.42
C VAL A 68 -11.99 9.85 -3.81
N LEU A 69 -10.96 10.63 -4.13
CA LEU A 69 -9.64 10.10 -4.49
C LEU A 69 -9.02 9.30 -3.35
N GLN A 70 -9.13 9.79 -2.11
CA GLN A 70 -8.66 9.09 -0.93
C GLN A 70 -9.48 7.82 -0.66
N GLY A 71 -10.81 7.88 -0.82
CA GLY A 71 -11.69 6.73 -0.70
C GLY A 71 -11.38 5.63 -1.72
N LEU A 72 -11.11 6.00 -2.97
CA LEU A 72 -10.69 5.06 -4.02
C LEU A 72 -9.33 4.43 -3.71
N ALA A 73 -8.36 5.22 -3.25
CA ALA A 73 -7.05 4.70 -2.86
C ALA A 73 -7.15 3.72 -1.67
N ALA A 74 -7.87 4.10 -0.62
CA ALA A 74 -8.09 3.24 0.55
C ALA A 74 -8.87 1.97 0.20
N GLY A 75 -9.93 2.09 -0.61
CA GLY A 75 -10.75 0.96 -1.05
C GLY A 75 -9.99 -0.04 -1.91
N THR A 76 -9.16 0.45 -2.84
CA THR A 76 -8.31 -0.43 -3.67
C THR A 76 -7.31 -1.19 -2.82
N PHE A 77 -6.66 -0.50 -1.86
CA PHE A 77 -5.72 -1.14 -0.94
C PHE A 77 -6.38 -2.23 -0.09
N LEU A 78 -7.60 -1.97 0.43
CA LEU A 78 -8.37 -2.96 1.18
C LEU A 78 -8.78 -4.15 0.30
N TYR A 79 -9.24 -3.91 -0.93
CA TYR A 79 -9.64 -4.97 -1.84
C TYR A 79 -8.47 -5.92 -2.14
N VAL A 80 -7.33 -5.36 -2.59
CA VAL A 80 -6.12 -6.15 -2.89
C VAL A 80 -5.67 -6.92 -1.66
N THR A 81 -5.64 -6.27 -0.49
CA THR A 81 -5.18 -6.94 0.74
C THR A 81 -6.12 -8.06 1.16
N LEU A 82 -7.43 -7.82 1.24
CA LEU A 82 -8.39 -8.77 1.80
C LEU A 82 -8.84 -9.87 0.85
N PHE A 83 -8.85 -9.61 -0.46
CA PHE A 83 -9.37 -10.55 -1.46
C PHE A 83 -8.29 -11.16 -2.35
N GLU A 84 -7.17 -10.49 -2.58
CA GLU A 84 -6.12 -11.02 -3.47
C GLU A 84 -4.94 -11.60 -2.69
N VAL A 85 -4.44 -10.87 -1.68
CA VAL A 85 -3.24 -11.26 -0.92
C VAL A 85 -3.61 -12.19 0.23
N LEU A 86 -4.48 -11.75 1.15
CA LEU A 86 -4.78 -12.47 2.38
C LEU A 86 -5.35 -13.88 2.13
N PRO A 87 -6.31 -14.10 1.20
CA PRO A 87 -6.82 -15.44 0.95
C PRO A 87 -5.73 -16.34 0.39
N LYS A 88 -4.91 -15.85 -0.55
CA LYS A 88 -3.81 -16.62 -1.15
C LYS A 88 -2.82 -17.13 -0.11
N GLU A 89 -2.53 -16.35 0.92
CA GLU A 89 -1.65 -16.74 2.02
C GLU A 89 -2.29 -17.75 3.00
N PHE A 90 -3.64 -17.82 3.04
CA PHE A 90 -4.42 -18.66 3.95
C PHE A 90 -5.10 -19.87 3.28
N SER A 91 -5.11 -19.95 1.95
CA SER A 91 -5.77 -20.99 1.17
C SER A 91 -5.01 -22.32 1.08
N SER A 92 -3.88 -22.47 1.78
CA SER A 92 -3.22 -23.77 1.89
C SER A 92 -4.05 -24.70 2.78
N GLU A 93 -4.75 -25.66 2.18
CA GLU A 93 -5.77 -26.51 2.83
C GLU A 93 -5.26 -27.37 4.01
N ARG A 94 -3.94 -27.40 4.25
CA ARG A 94 -3.32 -28.25 5.28
C ARG A 94 -2.19 -27.53 6.03
N ASP A 95 -2.42 -26.27 6.38
CA ASP A 95 -1.41 -25.41 7.03
C ASP A 95 -1.49 -25.49 8.57
N PRO A 96 -0.56 -26.17 9.26
CA PRO A 96 -0.52 -26.22 10.72
C PRO A 96 -0.23 -24.83 11.34
N ASP A 97 0.31 -23.90 10.57
CA ASP A 97 0.78 -22.59 11.05
C ASP A 97 -0.26 -21.47 10.90
N ARG A 98 -1.54 -21.80 10.67
CA ARG A 98 -2.60 -20.81 10.44
C ARG A 98 -2.70 -19.77 11.57
N LEU A 99 -2.54 -20.19 12.83
CA LEU A 99 -2.55 -19.26 13.97
C LEU A 99 -1.34 -18.32 13.97
N LEU A 100 -0.16 -18.80 13.58
CA LEU A 100 1.04 -17.98 13.46
C LEU A 100 0.88 -16.93 12.34
N LYS A 101 0.24 -17.30 11.23
CA LYS A 101 -0.09 -16.35 10.14
C LYS A 101 -1.05 -15.26 10.62
N VAL A 102 -2.12 -15.61 11.34
CA VAL A 102 -3.03 -14.61 11.93
C VAL A 102 -2.28 -13.70 12.91
N LEU A 103 -1.46 -14.29 13.79
CA LEU A 103 -0.66 -13.53 14.73
C LEU A 103 0.30 -12.57 14.01
N SER A 104 0.94 -13.00 12.94
CA SER A 104 1.81 -12.17 12.09
C SER A 104 1.05 -10.99 11.47
N VAL A 105 -0.16 -11.21 10.96
CA VAL A 105 -1.02 -10.14 10.43
C VAL A 105 -1.40 -9.14 11.52
N VAL A 106 -1.84 -9.61 12.69
CA VAL A 106 -2.21 -8.76 13.82
C VAL A 106 -1.00 -7.96 14.34
N LEU A 107 0.17 -8.59 14.43
CA LEU A 107 1.41 -7.93 14.81
C LEU A 107 1.82 -6.86 13.79
N GLY A 108 1.75 -7.17 12.49
CA GLY A 108 2.03 -6.20 11.42
C GLY A 108 1.09 -4.99 11.47
N TYR A 109 -0.21 -5.21 11.63
CA TYR A 109 -1.20 -4.14 11.79
C TYR A 109 -0.94 -3.30 13.05
N SER A 110 -0.65 -3.95 14.17
CA SER A 110 -0.36 -3.29 15.45
C SER A 110 0.90 -2.43 15.36
N LEU A 111 1.95 -2.95 14.72
CA LEU A 111 3.20 -2.23 14.51
C LEU A 111 3.00 -0.96 13.66
N VAL A 112 2.28 -1.07 12.54
CA VAL A 112 1.99 0.09 11.67
C VAL A 112 1.15 1.12 12.41
N THR A 113 0.13 0.67 13.16
CA THR A 113 -0.74 1.56 13.95
C THR A 113 0.05 2.27 15.05
N PHE A 114 0.86 1.53 15.81
CA PHE A 114 1.73 2.08 16.85
C PHE A 114 2.69 3.12 16.28
N LEU A 115 3.33 2.80 15.15
CA LEU A 115 4.24 3.71 14.48
C LEU A 115 3.55 5.01 14.09
N VAL A 116 2.35 4.95 13.50
CA VAL A 116 1.58 6.15 13.11
C VAL A 116 1.24 7.02 14.33
N ILE A 117 0.92 6.41 15.48
CA ILE A 117 0.59 7.14 16.73
C ILE A 117 1.83 7.79 17.34
N VAL A 118 2.98 7.13 17.33
CA VAL A 118 4.22 7.61 17.97
C VAL A 118 4.92 8.70 17.16
N LEU A 119 4.68 8.78 15.84
CA LEU A 119 5.30 9.83 15.04
C LEU A 119 4.83 11.24 15.49
N PRO A 120 5.76 12.14 15.87
CA PRO A 120 5.44 13.51 16.30
C PRO A 120 4.99 14.43 15.16
N ASP A 121 4.42 15.60 15.50
CA ASP A 121 3.92 16.64 14.58
C ASP A 121 4.96 17.25 13.62
#